data_AF-A0A1I5UN10-F1
#
_entry.id   AF-A0A1I5UN10-F1
#
_cell.length_a   1.000
_cell.length_b   1.000
_cell.length_c   1.000
_cell.angle_alpha   90.00
_cell.angle_beta   90.00
_cell.angle_gamma   90.00
#
_symmetry.space_group_name_H-M   'P 1'
#
loop_
_entity.id
_entity.type
_entity.pdbx_description
1 polymer ?
#
loop_
_entity_poly.entity_id
_entity_poly.type
_entity_poly.pdbx_seq_one_letter_code
_entity_poly.pdbx_strand_id
1 'polypeptide(L)'
;MAVQWDSGIRALQAGVAAACLVATAACGGGGSFTAAPTQGTSAAPTTSTAATTTATTGAPTTTAPTTASATETGSGGPLETDDAGRRLTLRDFFEPGSSWEEERYDVAGQQDVQGIATDVSSCYGFQREDALELRLGNNFETLELSVAQADDSRSSDQQLTVQVLANNAQVEIRSVPFNEVLTLSIPVEGVNALRIELALDEDDPECSGAVTAVLTDVEVR
;
A
#
# COMPACT_ATOMS: atom_id res chain seq x y z
N MET A 1 16.58 58.85 3.40
CA MET A 1 17.95 58.73 2.86
C MET A 1 18.04 57.37 2.19
N ALA A 2 18.12 57.36 0.85
CA ALA A 2 18.28 56.15 0.06
C ALA A 2 19.75 55.73 0.08
N VAL A 3 20.00 54.42 0.16
CA VAL A 3 21.33 53.84 -0.05
C VAL A 3 21.21 52.87 -1.21
N GLN A 4 21.78 53.28 -2.33
CA GLN A 4 22.01 52.53 -3.55
C GLN A 4 23.45 52.02 -3.49
N TRP A 5 23.68 50.72 -3.70
CA TRP A 5 24.99 50.19 -4.07
C TRP A 5 24.84 49.08 -5.12
N ASP A 6 25.91 48.98 -5.90
CA ASP A 6 25.96 48.74 -7.32
C ASP A 6 26.16 47.26 -7.72
N SER A 7 25.95 47.03 -9.01
CA SER A 7 26.00 45.78 -9.76
C SER A 7 27.41 45.20 -9.87
N GLY A 8 27.54 43.87 -9.83
CA GLY A 8 28.78 43.15 -10.10
C GLY A 8 28.56 41.94 -11.00
N ILE A 9 28.69 42.16 -12.32
CA ILE A 9 28.68 41.15 -13.39
C ILE A 9 30.01 40.38 -13.41
N ARG A 10 29.98 39.05 -13.46
CA ARG A 10 31.05 38.24 -14.10
C ARG A 10 30.44 37.06 -14.86
N ALA A 11 30.40 37.22 -16.17
CA ALA A 11 30.25 36.15 -17.15
C ALA A 11 31.61 35.46 -17.36
N LEU A 12 31.59 34.12 -17.51
CA LEU A 12 32.61 33.38 -18.24
C LEU A 12 31.91 32.32 -19.12
N GLN A 13 31.94 32.58 -20.42
CA GLN A 13 31.89 31.63 -21.54
C GLN A 13 33.18 30.79 -21.55
N ALA A 14 33.39 29.67 -22.26
CA ALA A 14 32.64 28.74 -23.11
C ALA A 14 33.57 27.52 -23.34
N GLY A 15 33.05 26.40 -23.87
CA GLY A 15 33.88 25.31 -24.40
C GLY A 15 33.07 24.17 -25.03
N VAL A 16 32.95 24.20 -26.35
CA VAL A 16 32.26 23.22 -27.22
C VAL A 16 33.22 22.10 -27.62
N ALA A 17 32.75 20.84 -27.71
CA ALA A 17 33.22 19.89 -28.71
C ALA A 17 32.20 18.75 -28.93
N ALA A 18 31.70 18.66 -30.17
CA ALA A 18 30.88 17.58 -30.69
C ALA A 18 31.74 16.47 -31.31
N ALA A 19 31.29 15.22 -31.25
CA ALA A 19 31.69 14.17 -32.20
C ALA A 19 30.62 13.07 -32.28
N CYS A 20 29.97 12.97 -33.45
CA CYS A 20 29.14 11.85 -33.87
C CYS A 20 29.97 10.60 -34.14
N LEU A 21 29.41 9.41 -33.90
CA LEU A 21 29.69 8.20 -34.67
C LEU A 21 28.43 7.32 -34.72
N VAL A 22 28.10 6.91 -35.95
CA VAL A 22 26.93 6.10 -36.37
C VAL A 22 27.40 4.66 -36.63
N ALA A 23 26.45 3.71 -36.54
CA ALA A 23 26.36 2.38 -37.20
C ALA A 23 26.42 1.17 -36.24
N THR A 24 25.72 0.04 -36.38
CA THR A 24 24.63 -0.51 -37.24
C THR A 24 24.29 -1.92 -36.71
N ALA A 25 23.14 -2.47 -37.11
CA ALA A 25 22.81 -3.92 -37.24
C ALA A 25 22.41 -4.68 -35.96
N ALA A 26 21.58 -5.74 -35.98
CA ALA A 26 20.59 -6.28 -36.91
C ALA A 26 19.91 -7.48 -36.20
N CYS A 27 18.69 -7.81 -36.64
CA CYS A 27 17.81 -8.94 -36.35
C CYS A 27 18.32 -10.17 -35.55
N GLY A 28 17.43 -10.68 -34.69
CA GLY A 28 17.49 -12.03 -34.15
C GLY A 28 16.19 -12.48 -33.49
N GLY A 29 15.06 -12.37 -34.21
CA GLY A 29 13.81 -13.00 -33.81
C GLY A 29 13.86 -14.51 -34.05
N GLY A 30 13.41 -15.30 -33.06
CA GLY A 30 13.40 -16.75 -33.14
C GLY A 30 12.72 -17.40 -31.93
N GLY A 31 11.50 -16.99 -31.62
CA GLY A 31 10.62 -17.73 -30.72
C GLY A 31 9.70 -18.66 -31.52
N SER A 32 9.67 -19.94 -31.17
CA SER A 32 8.48 -20.80 -31.20
C SER A 32 8.82 -22.16 -30.56
N PHE A 33 8.54 -22.26 -29.27
CA PHE A 33 8.38 -23.53 -28.57
C PHE A 33 6.91 -23.93 -28.71
N THR A 34 6.60 -24.96 -29.50
CA THR A 34 5.26 -25.55 -29.54
C THR A 34 5.22 -26.73 -28.57
N ALA A 35 4.73 -26.48 -27.35
CA ALA A 35 4.33 -27.52 -26.43
C ALA A 35 2.81 -27.74 -26.54
N ALA A 36 2.41 -28.99 -26.75
CA ALA A 36 1.04 -29.46 -26.49
C ALA A 36 0.83 -29.57 -24.97
N PRO A 37 -0.41 -29.44 -24.45
CA PRO A 37 -1.23 -30.64 -24.26
C PRO A 37 -2.77 -30.47 -24.40
N THR A 38 -3.38 -31.57 -24.87
CA THR A 38 -4.55 -32.29 -24.32
C THR A 38 -5.73 -31.50 -23.74
N GLN A 39 -6.83 -31.41 -24.50
CA GLN A 39 -8.15 -31.04 -23.98
C GLN A 39 -8.75 -32.17 -23.12
N GLY A 40 -9.15 -31.81 -21.91
CA GLY A 40 -9.77 -32.67 -20.92
C GLY A 40 -11.25 -32.95 -21.18
N THR A 41 -11.64 -34.13 -20.71
CA THR A 41 -12.91 -34.83 -20.83
C THR A 41 -14.13 -34.03 -20.33
N SER A 42 -15.18 -34.04 -21.15
CA SER A 42 -16.55 -33.64 -20.84
C SER A 42 -17.21 -34.61 -19.83
N ALA A 43 -17.79 -34.08 -18.75
CA ALA A 43 -18.65 -34.84 -17.84
C ALA A 43 -20.04 -34.17 -17.73
N ALA A 44 -21.07 -35.00 -17.87
CA ALA A 44 -22.49 -34.67 -17.95
C ALA A 44 -23.12 -34.28 -16.59
N PRO A 45 -24.27 -33.57 -16.59
CA PRO A 45 -25.00 -33.26 -15.37
C PRO A 45 -25.88 -34.44 -14.93
N THR A 46 -25.75 -34.89 -13.69
CA THR A 46 -26.71 -35.78 -13.04
C THR A 46 -27.70 -35.00 -12.19
N THR A 47 -28.96 -35.10 -12.56
CA THR A 47 -30.15 -34.73 -11.78
C THR A 47 -30.25 -35.55 -10.50
N SER A 48 -30.62 -34.93 -9.38
CA SER A 48 -31.27 -35.62 -8.26
C SER A 48 -32.35 -34.76 -7.63
N THR A 49 -33.49 -35.42 -7.39
CA THR A 49 -34.79 -34.89 -7.03
C THR A 49 -35.04 -35.03 -5.52
N ALA A 50 -35.59 -33.96 -4.94
CA ALA A 50 -36.47 -33.84 -3.77
C ALA A 50 -36.29 -34.71 -2.51
N ALA A 51 -36.22 -34.03 -1.36
CA ALA A 51 -36.90 -34.48 -0.15
C ALA A 51 -37.59 -33.28 0.54
N THR A 52 -38.92 -33.32 0.55
CA THR A 52 -39.81 -32.44 1.31
C THR A 52 -39.76 -32.85 2.78
N THR A 53 -39.58 -31.90 3.70
CA THR A 53 -39.86 -32.13 5.12
C THR A 53 -40.54 -30.90 5.70
N THR A 54 -41.83 -31.06 6.01
CA THR A 54 -42.64 -30.16 6.83
C THR A 54 -42.15 -30.20 8.27
N ALA A 55 -41.85 -29.03 8.85
CA ALA A 55 -41.77 -28.85 10.30
C ALA A 55 -42.19 -27.42 10.69
N THR A 56 -43.39 -27.35 11.25
CA THR A 56 -43.82 -26.57 12.41
C THR A 56 -43.31 -25.13 12.60
N THR A 57 -44.28 -24.21 12.46
CA THR A 57 -44.33 -22.84 13.00
C THR A 57 -43.85 -22.74 14.46
N GLY A 58 -42.73 -22.06 14.65
CA GLY A 58 -42.33 -21.45 15.91
C GLY A 58 -41.64 -20.13 15.57
N ALA A 59 -42.24 -19.01 15.94
CA ALA A 59 -41.69 -17.69 15.69
C ALA A 59 -40.37 -17.51 16.47
N PRO A 60 -39.22 -17.25 15.83
CA PRO A 60 -38.08 -16.70 16.53
C PRO A 60 -38.30 -15.19 16.66
N THR A 61 -38.37 -14.70 17.90
CA THR A 61 -38.15 -13.30 18.21
C THR A 61 -36.69 -13.00 17.92
N THR A 62 -36.36 -12.67 16.67
CA THR A 62 -35.03 -12.22 16.30
C THR A 62 -34.88 -10.79 16.78
N THR A 63 -34.38 -10.64 18.01
CA THR A 63 -33.68 -9.43 18.43
C THR A 63 -32.62 -9.16 17.37
N ALA A 64 -32.78 -8.06 16.62
CA ALA A 64 -31.78 -7.63 15.66
C ALA A 64 -30.41 -7.63 16.34
N PRO A 65 -29.35 -8.17 15.71
CA PRO A 65 -28.01 -7.83 16.17
C PRO A 65 -27.92 -6.32 16.00
N THR A 66 -27.77 -5.61 17.12
CA THR A 66 -27.27 -4.26 17.09
C THR A 66 -25.93 -4.34 16.38
N THR A 67 -25.86 -3.91 15.12
CA THR A 67 -24.60 -3.54 14.49
C THR A 67 -24.08 -2.40 15.34
N ALA A 68 -23.27 -2.72 16.33
CA ALA A 68 -22.40 -1.76 16.95
C ALA A 68 -21.39 -1.39 15.87
N SER A 69 -21.74 -0.41 15.04
CA SER A 69 -20.75 0.50 14.47
C SER A 69 -20.12 1.21 15.67
N ALA A 70 -19.18 0.52 16.31
CA ALA A 70 -18.22 1.17 17.18
C ALA A 70 -17.20 1.81 16.26
N THR A 71 -17.56 2.94 15.65
CA THR A 71 -16.60 3.99 15.36
C THR A 71 -16.23 4.59 16.71
N GLU A 72 -15.56 3.81 17.56
CA GLU A 72 -14.76 4.39 18.63
C GLU A 72 -13.44 4.74 17.99
N THR A 73 -13.27 6.03 17.68
CA THR A 73 -11.98 6.65 17.43
C THR A 73 -11.16 6.58 18.73
N GLY A 74 -10.79 5.38 19.14
CA GLY A 74 -9.69 5.19 20.06
C GLY A 74 -8.44 5.53 19.28
N SER A 75 -7.88 6.71 19.52
CA SER A 75 -6.50 6.99 19.09
C SER A 75 -5.61 5.95 19.74
N GLY A 76 -4.91 5.15 18.93
CA GLY A 76 -3.96 4.16 19.41
C GLY A 76 -2.98 4.76 20.43
N GLY A 77 -2.60 3.95 21.42
CA GLY A 77 -1.61 4.27 22.43
C GLY A 77 -0.31 3.50 22.20
N PRO A 78 0.64 3.57 23.15
CA PRO A 78 1.75 2.63 23.20
C PRO A 78 1.26 1.18 23.10
N LEU A 79 1.80 0.42 22.15
CA LEU A 79 1.60 -1.01 22.05
C LEU A 79 2.32 -1.70 23.21
N GLU A 80 1.66 -2.70 23.77
CA GLU A 80 2.16 -3.53 24.86
C GLU A 80 2.80 -4.81 24.31
N THR A 81 3.70 -5.45 25.06
CA THR A 81 4.35 -6.69 24.61
C THR A 81 3.37 -7.80 24.26
N ASP A 82 2.18 -7.80 24.85
CA ASP A 82 1.11 -8.77 24.59
C ASP A 82 0.44 -8.57 23.21
N ASP A 83 0.71 -7.44 22.53
CA ASP A 83 0.29 -7.20 21.15
C ASP A 83 1.16 -7.95 20.12
N ALA A 84 2.28 -8.56 20.54
CA ALA A 84 3.16 -9.29 19.64
C ALA A 84 2.44 -10.46 18.93
N GLY A 85 2.61 -10.53 17.61
CA GLY A 85 2.07 -11.59 16.76
C GLY A 85 0.56 -11.52 16.50
N ARG A 86 -0.15 -10.49 16.98
CA ARG A 86 -1.52 -10.22 16.54
C ARG A 86 -1.50 -9.28 15.34
N ARG A 87 -2.47 -9.44 14.44
CA ARG A 87 -2.74 -8.45 13.40
C ARG A 87 -3.20 -7.14 14.04
N LEU A 88 -2.51 -6.06 13.71
CA LEU A 88 -2.87 -4.70 14.06
C LEU A 88 -3.99 -4.20 13.14
N THR A 89 -4.84 -3.35 13.70
CA THR A 89 -6.02 -2.74 13.09
C THR A 89 -5.86 -1.22 13.11
N LEU A 90 -6.72 -0.46 12.41
CA LEU A 90 -6.57 0.99 12.33
C LEU A 90 -6.61 1.68 13.71
N ARG A 91 -7.32 1.10 14.68
CA ARG A 91 -7.40 1.60 16.07
C ARG A 91 -6.06 1.56 16.82
N ASP A 92 -5.12 0.75 16.37
CA ASP A 92 -3.82 0.57 17.01
C ASP A 92 -2.84 1.69 16.65
N PHE A 93 -3.15 2.45 15.59
CA PHE A 93 -2.37 3.58 15.15
C PHE A 93 -2.71 4.83 15.96
N PHE A 94 -1.67 5.61 16.28
CA PHE A 94 -1.75 6.84 17.03
C PHE A 94 -2.32 7.96 16.16
N GLU A 95 -3.49 8.48 16.54
CA GLU A 95 -4.19 9.59 15.88
C GLU A 95 -4.18 9.51 14.34
N PRO A 96 -4.69 8.42 13.71
CA PRO A 96 -4.69 8.32 12.25
C PRO A 96 -5.54 9.43 11.63
N GLY A 97 -5.11 9.94 10.47
CA GLY A 97 -5.86 10.91 9.69
C GLY A 97 -7.25 10.39 9.31
N SER A 98 -8.22 11.28 9.12
CA SER A 98 -9.61 10.89 8.82
C SER A 98 -9.80 10.25 7.43
N SER A 99 -8.78 10.30 6.58
CA SER A 99 -8.73 9.66 5.26
C SER A 99 -8.37 8.18 5.32
N TRP A 100 -8.04 7.65 6.51
CA TRP A 100 -7.73 6.24 6.70
C TRP A 100 -8.98 5.45 7.07
N GLU A 101 -9.18 4.32 6.38
CA GLU A 101 -10.33 3.44 6.57
C GLU A 101 -9.87 1.98 6.69
N GLU A 102 -10.59 1.17 7.45
CA GLU A 102 -10.31 -0.26 7.60
C GLU A 102 -11.49 -1.10 7.09
N GLU A 103 -11.32 -1.70 5.93
CA GLU A 103 -12.37 -2.42 5.20
C GLU A 103 -11.82 -3.67 4.48
N ARG A 104 -12.57 -4.19 3.51
CA ARG A 104 -12.18 -5.29 2.62
C ARG A 104 -11.84 -4.72 1.25
N TYR A 105 -10.68 -5.10 0.72
CA TYR A 105 -10.19 -4.62 -0.57
C TYR A 105 -9.81 -5.79 -1.48
N ASP A 106 -9.98 -5.60 -2.77
CA ASP A 106 -9.43 -6.49 -3.79
C ASP A 106 -8.04 -5.94 -4.17
N VAL A 107 -7.00 -6.77 -4.07
CA VAL A 107 -5.60 -6.36 -4.30
C VAL A 107 -4.85 -7.42 -5.10
N ALA A 108 -4.24 -7.03 -6.20
CA ALA A 108 -3.45 -7.90 -7.07
C ALA A 108 -4.17 -9.21 -7.44
N GLY A 109 -5.48 -9.13 -7.71
CA GLY A 109 -6.34 -10.27 -8.04
C GLY A 109 -6.77 -11.14 -6.85
N GLN A 110 -6.38 -10.80 -5.61
CA GLN A 110 -6.92 -11.41 -4.39
C GLN A 110 -8.16 -10.64 -3.95
N GLN A 111 -9.25 -11.35 -3.67
CA GLN A 111 -10.53 -10.73 -3.28
C GLN A 111 -10.71 -10.68 -1.76
N ASP A 112 -11.50 -9.71 -1.28
CA ASP A 112 -11.97 -9.60 0.11
C ASP A 112 -10.85 -9.58 1.18
N VAL A 113 -9.71 -8.95 0.90
CA VAL A 113 -8.57 -8.88 1.82
C VAL A 113 -8.83 -7.84 2.93
N GLN A 114 -8.62 -8.18 4.21
CA GLN A 114 -8.63 -7.15 5.28
C GLN A 114 -7.51 -6.16 5.02
N GLY A 115 -7.84 -4.87 4.91
CA GLY A 115 -6.83 -3.84 4.76
C GLY A 115 -7.15 -2.57 5.54
N ILE A 116 -6.10 -1.81 5.80
CA ILE A 116 -6.14 -0.42 6.23
C ILE A 116 -5.70 0.41 5.03
N ALA A 117 -6.54 1.31 4.55
CA ALA A 117 -6.31 1.98 3.28
C ALA A 117 -6.53 3.49 3.34
N THR A 118 -5.95 4.16 2.36
CA THR A 118 -6.19 5.58 2.09
C THR A 118 -5.94 5.89 0.62
N ASP A 119 -6.56 6.96 0.13
CA ASP A 119 -6.32 7.48 -1.21
C ASP A 119 -5.03 8.32 -1.25
N VAL A 120 -4.11 7.94 -2.12
CA VAL A 120 -2.82 8.60 -2.29
C VAL A 120 -2.79 9.31 -3.64
N SER A 121 -2.60 10.63 -3.61
CA SER A 121 -2.52 11.47 -4.81
C SER A 121 -1.38 12.49 -4.78
N SER A 122 -0.63 12.58 -3.67
CA SER A 122 0.51 13.48 -3.52
C SER A 122 1.80 12.81 -3.97
N CYS A 123 2.63 13.52 -4.72
CA CYS A 123 3.99 13.09 -5.05
C CYS A 123 4.86 12.95 -3.81
N TYR A 124 5.84 12.05 -3.89
CA TYR A 124 6.95 12.00 -2.97
C TYR A 124 7.68 13.36 -2.90
N GLY A 125 8.10 13.79 -1.71
CA GLY A 125 8.81 15.05 -1.51
C GLY A 125 7.94 16.29 -1.29
N PHE A 126 6.62 16.20 -1.50
CA PHE A 126 5.65 17.22 -1.09
C PHE A 126 5.14 16.93 0.33
N GLN A 127 4.45 17.90 0.94
CA GLN A 127 3.97 17.77 2.33
C GLN A 127 3.15 16.48 2.49
N ARG A 128 3.62 15.60 3.38
CA ARG A 128 2.99 14.32 3.70
C ARG A 128 2.05 14.56 4.86
N GLU A 129 0.80 14.83 4.53
CA GLU A 129 -0.22 15.19 5.53
C GLU A 129 -0.82 13.95 6.19
N ASP A 130 -0.88 12.82 5.49
CA ASP A 130 -1.48 11.59 5.97
C ASP A 130 -0.44 10.47 6.11
N ALA A 131 -0.20 10.05 7.35
CA ALA A 131 0.70 8.96 7.71
C ALA A 131 0.08 8.14 8.85
N LEU A 132 0.50 6.88 8.95
CA LEU A 132 0.16 6.03 10.07
C LEU A 132 1.34 5.98 11.04
N GLU A 133 1.07 6.18 12.34
CA GLU A 133 2.11 6.12 13.37
C GLU A 133 1.80 5.05 14.41
N LEU A 134 2.78 4.21 14.73
CA LEU A 134 2.73 3.24 15.81
C LEU A 134 3.64 3.68 16.96
N ARG A 135 3.15 3.52 18.19
CA ARG A 135 3.91 3.76 19.42
C ARG A 135 4.46 2.43 19.94
N LEU A 136 5.60 2.01 19.42
CA LEU A 136 6.19 0.70 19.71
C LEU A 136 6.77 0.55 21.13
N GLY A 137 7.04 1.66 21.84
CA GLY A 137 7.47 1.61 23.24
C GLY A 137 8.81 0.91 23.50
N ASN A 138 9.59 0.59 22.46
CA ASN A 138 10.81 -0.24 22.51
C ASN A 138 10.54 -1.71 22.89
N ASN A 139 9.32 -2.20 22.66
CA ASN A 139 8.87 -3.52 23.10
C ASN A 139 9.07 -4.64 22.07
N PHE A 140 9.49 -4.31 20.84
CA PHE A 140 9.49 -5.23 19.70
C PHE A 140 10.83 -5.22 18.96
N GLU A 141 11.11 -6.31 18.26
CA GLU A 141 12.29 -6.52 17.43
C GLU A 141 11.98 -6.33 15.94
N THR A 142 10.78 -6.69 15.48
CA THR A 142 10.39 -6.63 14.06
C THR A 142 8.97 -6.09 13.85
N LEU A 143 8.77 -5.29 12.80
CA LEU A 143 7.48 -4.98 12.20
C LEU A 143 7.37 -5.71 10.86
N GLU A 144 6.32 -6.49 10.67
CA GLU A 144 5.93 -7.08 9.39
C GLU A 144 4.69 -6.35 8.85
N LEU A 145 4.66 -6.09 7.54
CA LEU A 145 3.46 -5.61 6.85
C LEU A 145 3.52 -5.96 5.37
N SER A 146 2.37 -6.00 4.71
CA SER A 146 2.27 -6.00 3.25
C SER A 146 1.59 -4.73 2.75
N VAL A 147 2.01 -4.27 1.58
CA VAL A 147 1.46 -3.08 0.94
C VAL A 147 1.15 -3.39 -0.52
N ALA A 148 -0.03 -2.96 -0.97
CA ALA A 148 -0.48 -3.09 -2.35
C ALA A 148 -1.31 -1.87 -2.76
N GLN A 149 -1.67 -1.81 -4.04
CA GLN A 149 -2.71 -0.92 -4.55
C GLN A 149 -4.00 -1.71 -4.72
N ALA A 150 -5.16 -1.12 -4.41
CA ALA A 150 -6.46 -1.74 -4.68
C ALA A 150 -6.69 -1.89 -6.19
N ASP A 151 -7.35 -2.96 -6.60
CA ASP A 151 -7.61 -3.29 -8.00
C ASP A 151 -8.52 -2.24 -8.70
N ASP A 152 -9.30 -1.48 -7.93
CA ASP A 152 -10.15 -0.39 -8.39
C ASP A 152 -9.51 1.01 -8.26
N SER A 153 -8.19 1.06 -7.97
CA SER A 153 -7.41 2.31 -7.98
C SER A 153 -7.62 3.10 -9.27
N ARG A 154 -7.73 4.42 -9.15
CA ARG A 154 -8.03 5.33 -10.28
C ARG A 154 -6.95 5.32 -11.36
N SER A 155 -5.72 5.01 -10.99
CA SER A 155 -4.57 4.92 -11.87
C SER A 155 -3.83 3.61 -11.67
N SER A 156 -3.48 2.93 -12.76
CA SER A 156 -2.69 1.69 -12.76
C SER A 156 -1.27 1.86 -13.31
N ASP A 157 -0.97 3.03 -13.85
CA ASP A 157 0.34 3.47 -14.31
C ASP A 157 1.14 4.20 -13.21
N GLN A 158 0.48 4.56 -12.10
CA GLN A 158 1.13 5.13 -10.92
C GLN A 158 1.79 4.04 -10.07
N GLN A 159 2.92 4.40 -9.45
CA GLN A 159 3.58 3.56 -8.46
C GLN A 159 3.43 4.18 -7.06
N LEU A 160 3.15 3.33 -6.08
CA LEU A 160 3.02 3.73 -4.69
C LEU A 160 4.39 3.64 -4.01
N THR A 161 4.91 4.75 -3.51
CA THR A 161 6.07 4.78 -2.63
C THR A 161 5.65 4.60 -1.18
N VAL A 162 6.25 3.62 -0.51
CA VAL A 162 6.14 3.37 0.93
C VAL A 162 7.45 3.77 1.59
N GLN A 163 7.40 4.71 2.52
CA GLN A 163 8.53 5.11 3.34
C GLN A 163 8.23 4.78 4.81
N VAL A 164 9.21 4.20 5.51
CA VAL A 164 9.10 3.94 6.95
C VAL A 164 10.18 4.70 7.71
N LEU A 165 9.76 5.41 8.75
CA LEU A 165 10.61 6.18 9.65
C LEU A 165 10.57 5.59 11.05
N ALA A 166 11.73 5.18 11.57
CA ALA A 166 11.89 4.76 12.96
C ALA A 166 12.55 5.88 13.77
N ASN A 167 11.88 6.37 14.81
CA ASN A 167 12.33 7.53 15.60
C ASN A 167 12.74 8.74 14.72
N ASN A 168 11.98 8.99 13.64
CA ASN A 168 12.22 10.01 12.60
C ASN A 168 13.41 9.76 11.65
N ALA A 169 14.10 8.62 11.76
CA ALA A 169 15.12 8.21 10.79
C ALA A 169 14.49 7.31 9.73
N GLN A 170 14.70 7.59 8.45
CA GLN A 170 14.29 6.70 7.37
C GLN A 170 15.02 5.36 7.50
N VAL A 171 14.25 4.28 7.57
CA VAL A 171 14.77 2.91 7.65
C VAL A 171 14.39 2.07 6.43
N GLU A 172 13.30 2.42 5.75
CA GLU A 172 12.84 1.74 4.53
C GLU A 172 12.27 2.75 3.54
N ILE A 173 12.50 2.51 2.24
CA ILE A 173 11.79 3.20 1.15
C ILE A 173 11.70 2.28 -0.06
N ARG A 174 10.48 2.01 -0.53
CA ARG A 174 10.23 1.08 -1.64
C ARG A 174 9.07 1.56 -2.50
N SER A 175 9.16 1.28 -3.80
CA SER A 175 8.07 1.50 -4.74
C SER A 175 7.28 0.20 -4.94
N VAL A 176 5.96 0.32 -5.09
CA VAL A 176 4.99 -0.77 -5.27
C VAL A 176 4.22 -0.52 -6.56
N PRO A 177 4.49 -1.29 -7.63
CA PRO A 177 3.72 -1.21 -8.87
C PRO A 177 2.26 -1.62 -8.67
N PHE A 178 1.40 -1.23 -9.62
CA PHE A 178 0.03 -1.75 -9.68
C PHE A 178 0.03 -3.28 -9.89
N ASN A 179 -0.95 -3.96 -9.31
CA ASN A 179 -1.10 -5.42 -9.38
C ASN A 179 0.10 -6.21 -8.80
N GLU A 180 0.81 -5.63 -7.82
CA GLU A 180 1.85 -6.29 -7.03
C GLU A 180 1.60 -6.10 -5.53
N VAL A 181 2.11 -7.04 -4.73
CA VAL A 181 2.10 -6.97 -3.26
C VAL A 181 3.54 -6.94 -2.79
N LEU A 182 3.91 -5.91 -2.04
CA LEU A 182 5.20 -5.77 -1.38
C LEU A 182 5.08 -6.19 0.09
N THR A 183 5.80 -7.23 0.49
CA THR A 183 5.93 -7.59 1.91
C THR A 183 7.23 -7.03 2.48
N LEU A 184 7.13 -6.35 3.63
CA LEU A 184 8.22 -5.75 4.37
C LEU A 184 8.40 -6.46 5.72
N SER A 185 9.67 -6.64 6.11
CA SER A 185 10.08 -7.09 7.44
C SER A 185 11.16 -6.14 7.92
N ILE A 186 10.80 -5.27 8.86
CA ILE A 186 11.57 -4.09 9.25
C ILE A 186 12.08 -4.30 10.68
N PRO A 187 13.40 -4.28 10.93
CA PRO A 187 13.94 -4.29 12.28
C PRO A 187 13.52 -3.03 13.05
N VAL A 188 12.98 -3.21 14.26
CA VAL A 188 12.48 -2.12 15.14
C VAL A 188 12.98 -2.21 16.58
N GLU A 189 14.07 -2.95 16.82
CA GLU A 189 14.75 -2.96 18.12
C GLU A 189 15.08 -1.52 18.59
N GLY A 190 14.65 -1.16 19.80
CA GLY A 190 14.89 0.17 20.36
C GLY A 190 14.11 1.31 19.67
N VAL A 191 13.06 0.99 18.91
CA VAL A 191 12.18 1.98 18.30
C VAL A 191 11.03 2.29 19.24
N ASN A 192 10.81 3.58 19.51
CA ASN A 192 9.71 4.04 20.33
C ASN A 192 8.51 4.49 19.48
N ALA A 193 8.77 5.11 18.33
CA ALA A 193 7.76 5.55 17.39
C ALA A 193 8.17 5.18 15.97
N LEU A 194 7.24 4.59 15.22
CA LEU A 194 7.42 4.22 13.83
C LEU A 194 6.32 4.87 13.00
N ARG A 195 6.68 5.53 11.90
CA ARG A 195 5.74 6.19 10.99
C ARG A 195 5.84 5.57 9.60
N ILE A 196 4.69 5.25 9.02
CA ILE A 196 4.53 4.75 7.66
C ILE A 196 3.94 5.88 6.83
N GLU A 197 4.68 6.30 5.82
CA GLU A 197 4.32 7.39 4.93
C GLU A 197 4.13 6.85 3.52
N LEU A 198 3.08 7.31 2.85
CA LEU A 198 2.70 6.88 1.50
C LEU A 198 2.71 8.08 0.55
N ALA A 199 3.16 7.85 -0.68
CA ALA A 199 3.15 8.87 -1.73
C ALA A 199 3.11 8.22 -3.12
N LEU A 200 2.76 8.98 -4.14
CA LEU A 200 3.05 8.58 -5.53
C LEU A 200 4.54 8.77 -5.81
N ASP A 201 5.12 7.85 -6.57
CA ASP A 201 6.52 7.91 -7.00
C ASP A 201 6.80 9.19 -7.81
N GLU A 202 7.94 9.83 -7.58
CA GLU A 202 8.34 11.09 -8.24
C GLU A 202 8.85 10.88 -9.67
N ASP A 203 9.13 9.64 -10.06
CA ASP A 203 9.50 9.29 -11.43
C ASP A 203 8.35 9.55 -12.43
N ASP A 204 7.11 9.72 -11.93
CA ASP A 204 6.03 10.39 -12.67
C ASP A 204 5.99 11.88 -12.32
N PRO A 205 6.51 12.77 -13.20
CA PRO A 205 6.70 14.19 -12.89
C PRO A 205 5.39 14.97 -12.72
N GLU A 206 4.25 14.41 -13.13
CA GLU A 206 2.95 15.06 -12.99
C GLU A 206 2.18 14.53 -11.77
N CYS A 207 2.54 13.34 -11.25
CA CYS A 207 1.73 12.56 -10.30
C CYS A 207 0.23 12.68 -10.58
N SER A 208 -0.12 12.70 -11.87
CA SER A 208 -1.47 13.01 -12.33
C SER A 208 -2.29 11.75 -12.18
N GLY A 209 -2.75 11.50 -10.97
CA GLY A 209 -3.42 10.24 -10.65
C GLY A 209 -3.73 10.10 -9.18
N ALA A 210 -4.34 8.98 -8.85
CA ALA A 210 -4.52 8.57 -7.48
C ALA A 210 -4.60 7.05 -7.41
N VAL A 211 -4.08 6.49 -6.32
CA VAL A 211 -4.16 5.07 -6.02
C VAL A 211 -4.79 4.90 -4.66
N THR A 212 -5.53 3.82 -4.46
CA THR A 212 -5.97 3.43 -3.12
C THR A 212 -4.90 2.49 -2.57
N ALA A 213 -4.09 2.99 -1.65
CA ALA A 213 -3.03 2.22 -1.02
C ALA A 213 -3.61 1.36 0.09
N VAL A 214 -3.26 0.09 0.15
CA VAL A 214 -3.80 -0.87 1.12
C VAL A 214 -2.66 -1.51 1.89
N LEU A 215 -2.66 -1.36 3.21
CA LEU A 215 -1.79 -2.08 4.14
C LEU A 215 -2.52 -3.30 4.69
N THR A 216 -1.86 -4.45 4.64
CA THR A 216 -2.37 -5.72 5.17
C THR A 216 -1.33 -6.37 6.06
N ASP A 217 -1.74 -7.35 6.87
CA ASP A 217 -0.82 -8.20 7.64
C ASP A 217 0.15 -7.41 8.54
N VAL A 218 -0.29 -6.26 9.06
CA VAL A 218 0.53 -5.44 9.94
C VAL A 218 0.66 -6.13 11.29
N GLU A 219 1.87 -6.55 11.65
CA GLU A 219 2.16 -7.30 12.88
C GLU A 219 3.50 -6.85 13.48
N VAL A 220 3.58 -6.81 14.81
CA VAL A 220 4.84 -6.59 15.53
C VAL A 220 5.27 -7.88 16.23
N ARG A 221 6.58 -8.09 16.39
CA ARG A 221 7.15 -9.25 17.09
C ARG A 221 8.30 -8.83 17.98
#